data_AF-A0A1M5K8L1-F1
#
_entry.id   AF-A0A1M5K8L1-F1
#
_cell.length_a   1.000
_cell.length_b   1.000
_cell.length_c   1.000
_cell.angle_alpha   90.00
_cell.angle_beta   90.00
_cell.angle_gamma   90.00
#
_symmetry.space_group_name_H-M   'P 1'
#
loop_
_entity.id
_entity.type
_entity.pdbx_description
1 polymer ?
#
loop_
_entity_poly.entity_id
_entity_poly.type
_entity_poly.pdbx_seq_one_letter_code
_entity_poly.pdbx_strand_id
1 'polypeptide(L)'
;MRMNYQAAAPDAIKAMLGLETYLARQSRSEDGIDKPLMELVKIRVSQINRCAFCIDMHTKDARASGETEQRIYALSAWRETPFFTDRERAALAWAEANTLLPNGVEQALFDEVRQQFSEAQLTNLTLAIATINAWNRFGVSFAPVPGSYQPA
;
A
#
# COMPACT_ATOMS: atom_id res chain seq x y z
N MET A 1 -10.33 -19.36 -3.90
CA MET A 1 -11.30 -18.26 -4.15
C MET A 1 -12.67 -18.70 -3.70
N ARG A 2 -13.35 -17.89 -2.87
CA ARG A 2 -14.72 -18.13 -2.40
C ARG A 2 -15.76 -17.69 -3.43
N MET A 3 -15.50 -16.59 -4.15
CA MET A 3 -16.42 -16.02 -5.14
C MET A 3 -15.64 -15.26 -6.22
N ASN A 4 -16.06 -15.38 -7.48
CA ASN A 4 -15.56 -14.54 -8.57
C ASN A 4 -16.25 -13.17 -8.53
N TYR A 5 -15.77 -12.29 -7.65
CA TYR A 5 -16.31 -10.94 -7.45
C TYR A 5 -16.12 -10.03 -8.68
N GLN A 6 -15.13 -10.32 -9.54
CA GLN A 6 -14.90 -9.57 -10.77
C GLN A 6 -16.03 -9.81 -11.79
N ALA A 7 -16.44 -11.07 -11.96
CA ALA A 7 -17.57 -11.41 -12.83
C ALA A 7 -18.91 -10.98 -12.22
N ALA A 8 -19.05 -11.05 -10.89
CA ALA A 8 -20.28 -10.68 -10.20
C ALA A 8 -20.58 -9.18 -10.22
N ALA A 9 -19.55 -8.32 -10.19
CA ALA A 9 -19.68 -6.87 -10.17
C ALA A 9 -18.54 -6.17 -10.94
N PRO A 10 -18.53 -6.27 -12.29
CA PRO A 10 -17.43 -5.75 -13.10
C PRO A 10 -17.24 -4.23 -12.95
N ASP A 11 -18.32 -3.47 -12.80
CA ASP A 11 -18.25 -2.01 -12.63
C ASP A 11 -17.65 -1.60 -11.29
N ALA A 12 -17.84 -2.40 -10.22
CA ALA A 12 -17.20 -2.15 -8.93
C ALA A 12 -15.68 -2.33 -9.04
N ILE A 13 -15.22 -3.33 -9.80
CA ILE A 13 -13.80 -3.56 -10.04
C ILE A 13 -13.20 -2.53 -10.98
N LYS A 14 -13.96 -2.08 -11.98
CA LYS A 14 -13.57 -0.94 -12.82
C LYS A 14 -13.36 0.33 -12.00
N ALA A 15 -14.22 0.60 -11.01
CA ALA A 15 -14.04 1.74 -10.11
C ALA A 15 -12.76 1.62 -9.27
N MET A 16 -12.50 0.45 -8.69
CA MET A 16 -11.25 0.17 -7.95
C MET A 16 -10.00 0.35 -8.83
N LEU A 17 -10.02 -0.15 -10.07
CA LEU A 17 -8.93 0.02 -11.02
C LEU A 17 -8.73 1.48 -11.47
N GLY A 18 -9.79 2.30 -11.40
CA GLY A 18 -9.70 3.74 -11.64
C GLY A 18 -8.79 4.43 -10.62
N LEU A 19 -8.85 4.03 -9.35
CA LEU A 19 -7.96 4.53 -8.29
C LEU A 19 -6.50 4.15 -8.57
N GLU A 20 -6.24 2.89 -8.93
CA GLU A 20 -4.89 2.43 -9.29
C GLU A 20 -4.36 3.16 -10.53
N THR A 21 -5.21 3.40 -11.54
CA THR A 21 -4.83 4.14 -12.75
C THR A 21 -4.44 5.57 -12.41
N TYR A 22 -5.19 6.24 -11.53
CA TYR A 22 -4.83 7.57 -11.04
C TYR A 22 -3.48 7.55 -10.32
N LEU A 23 -3.30 6.65 -9.34
CA LEU A 23 -2.07 6.54 -8.56
C LEU A 23 -0.84 6.21 -9.44
N ALA A 24 -1.01 5.33 -10.44
CA ALA A 24 0.05 4.98 -11.39
C ALA A 24 0.47 6.15 -12.30
N ARG A 25 -0.45 7.07 -12.60
CA ARG A 25 -0.11 8.32 -13.31
C ARG A 25 0.58 9.30 -12.38
N GLN A 26 0.08 9.45 -11.15
CA GLN A 26 0.65 10.36 -10.16
C GLN A 26 2.06 9.95 -9.77
N SER A 27 2.40 8.66 -9.70
CA SER A 27 3.74 8.18 -9.32
C SER A 27 4.89 8.64 -10.22
N ARG A 28 4.57 9.27 -11.36
CA ARG A 28 5.53 9.87 -12.31
C ARG A 28 5.55 11.40 -12.27
N SER A 29 4.81 12.00 -11.35
CA SER A 29 4.70 13.45 -11.16
C SER A 29 5.37 13.88 -9.86
N GLU A 30 5.71 15.16 -9.74
CA GLU A 30 6.34 15.75 -8.55
C GLU A 30 5.45 15.64 -7.29
N ASP A 31 4.14 15.70 -7.49
CA ASP A 31 3.13 15.59 -6.42
C ASP A 31 2.78 14.12 -6.07
N GLY A 32 3.41 13.16 -6.76
CA GLY A 32 3.17 11.75 -6.58
C GLY A 32 3.92 11.08 -5.43
N ILE A 33 3.53 9.83 -5.20
CA ILE A 33 4.33 8.87 -4.44
C ILE A 33 4.97 7.92 -5.45
N ASP A 34 6.29 7.82 -5.42
CA ASP A 34 7.03 6.94 -6.30
C ASP A 34 6.63 5.47 -6.11
N LYS A 35 6.76 4.68 -7.18
CA LYS A 35 6.34 3.27 -7.17
C LYS A 35 7.05 2.43 -6.08
N PRO A 36 8.37 2.54 -5.87
CA PRO A 36 9.04 1.80 -4.79
C PRO A 36 8.42 2.05 -3.41
N LEU A 37 8.24 3.31 -3.01
CA LEU A 37 7.61 3.65 -1.73
C LEU A 37 6.17 3.15 -1.65
N MET A 38 5.42 3.26 -2.75
CA MET A 38 4.05 2.76 -2.84
C MET A 38 3.97 1.25 -2.55
N GLU A 39 4.88 0.45 -3.10
CA GLU A 39 4.88 -1.00 -2.88
C GLU A 39 5.22 -1.36 -1.43
N LEU A 40 6.15 -0.66 -0.77
CA LEU A 40 6.43 -0.86 0.66
C LEU A 40 5.18 -0.62 1.52
N VAL A 41 4.47 0.47 1.24
CA VAL A 41 3.20 0.81 1.91
C VAL A 41 2.16 -0.28 1.64
N LYS A 42 2.00 -0.70 0.38
CA LYS A 42 1.02 -1.72 0.00
C LYS A 42 1.30 -3.07 0.67
N ILE A 43 2.57 -3.48 0.75
CA ILE A 43 2.99 -4.68 1.48
C ILE A 43 2.66 -4.54 2.96
N ARG A 44 3.06 -3.43 3.61
CA ARG A 44 2.89 -3.25 5.06
C ARG A 44 1.41 -3.25 5.46
N VAL A 45 0.57 -2.51 4.74
CA VAL A 45 -0.88 -2.49 4.99
C VAL A 45 -1.48 -3.88 4.80
N SER A 46 -1.05 -4.61 3.76
CA SER A 46 -1.51 -5.97 3.50
C SER A 46 -1.08 -6.98 4.57
N GLN A 47 0.10 -6.81 5.17
CA GLN A 47 0.56 -7.61 6.32
C GLN A 47 -0.36 -7.40 7.54
N ILE A 48 -0.70 -6.14 7.85
CA ILE A 48 -1.59 -5.80 8.98
C ILE A 48 -2.97 -6.41 8.75
N ASN A 49 -3.52 -6.26 7.54
CA ASN A 49 -4.84 -6.77 7.16
C ASN A 49 -4.85 -8.27 6.83
N ARG A 50 -3.70 -8.95 6.83
CA ARG A 50 -3.55 -10.39 6.54
C ARG A 50 -4.08 -10.78 5.15
N CYS A 51 -3.97 -9.90 4.14
CA CYS A 51 -4.35 -10.23 2.76
C CYS A 51 -3.22 -11.01 2.06
N ALA A 52 -3.24 -12.35 2.13
CA ALA A 52 -2.21 -13.20 1.53
C ALA A 52 -2.01 -12.96 0.02
N PHE A 53 -3.09 -12.75 -0.73
CA PHE A 53 -3.02 -12.43 -2.16
C PHE A 53 -2.31 -11.10 -2.43
N CYS A 54 -2.64 -10.06 -1.65
CA CYS A 54 -2.05 -8.75 -1.80
C CYS A 54 -0.56 -8.76 -1.39
N ILE A 55 -0.20 -9.51 -0.34
CA ILE A 55 1.20 -9.72 0.06
C ILE A 55 1.98 -10.39 -1.08
N ASP A 56 1.47 -11.48 -1.67
CA ASP A 56 2.12 -12.17 -2.80
C ASP A 56 2.33 -11.23 -4.00
N MET A 57 1.28 -10.49 -4.39
CA MET A 57 1.32 -9.55 -5.51
C MET A 57 2.33 -8.43 -5.28
N HIS A 58 2.20 -7.67 -4.20
CA HIS A 58 3.01 -6.47 -3.98
C HIS A 58 4.48 -6.81 -3.66
N THR A 59 4.78 -7.96 -3.07
CA THR A 59 6.17 -8.41 -2.92
C THR A 59 6.79 -8.83 -4.25
N LYS A 60 6.03 -9.34 -5.22
CA LYS A 60 6.51 -9.60 -6.58
C LYS A 60 6.76 -8.29 -7.34
N ASP A 61 5.84 -7.33 -7.25
CA ASP A 61 5.98 -6.02 -7.89
C ASP A 61 7.16 -5.21 -7.32
N ALA A 62 7.35 -5.25 -6.00
CA ALA A 62 8.48 -4.62 -5.34
C ALA A 62 9.82 -5.20 -5.84
N ARG A 63 9.93 -6.54 -5.88
CA ARG A 63 11.14 -7.23 -6.38
C ARG A 63 11.41 -6.93 -7.84
N ALA A 64 10.37 -6.95 -8.68
CA ALA A 64 10.49 -6.58 -10.09
C ALA A 64 10.96 -5.12 -10.28
N SER A 65 10.70 -4.26 -9.29
CA SER A 65 11.13 -2.86 -9.27
C SER A 65 12.47 -2.64 -8.55
N GLY A 66 13.19 -3.71 -8.18
CA GLY A 66 14.53 -3.65 -7.58
C GLY A 66 14.59 -3.63 -6.05
N GLU A 67 13.46 -3.83 -5.36
CA GLU A 67 13.44 -3.94 -3.90
C GLU A 67 14.15 -5.22 -3.42
N THR A 68 14.74 -5.16 -2.23
CA THR A 68 15.53 -6.25 -1.65
C THR A 68 14.70 -7.15 -0.73
N GLU A 69 15.03 -8.44 -0.70
CA GLU A 69 14.44 -9.39 0.24
C GLU A 69 14.60 -8.94 1.70
N GLN A 70 15.78 -8.39 2.05
CA GLN A 70 16.06 -7.89 3.39
C GLN A 70 15.03 -6.84 3.83
N ARG A 71 14.76 -5.84 2.98
CA ARG A 71 13.79 -4.79 3.28
C ARG A 71 12.36 -5.34 3.31
N ILE A 72 11.98 -6.21 2.38
CA ILE A 72 10.65 -6.85 2.36
C ILE A 72 10.39 -7.64 3.65
N TYR A 73 11.36 -8.43 4.12
CA TYR A 73 11.23 -9.21 5.35
C TYR A 73 11.20 -8.30 6.59
N ALA A 74 12.03 -7.25 6.60
CA ALA A 74 12.11 -6.30 7.69
C ALA A 74 10.86 -5.40 7.83
N LEU A 75 10.02 -5.27 6.80
CA LEU A 75 8.84 -4.39 6.83
C LEU A 75 7.92 -4.64 8.04
N SER A 76 7.79 -5.88 8.50
CA SER A 76 6.94 -6.18 9.66
C SER A 76 7.46 -5.62 10.99
N ALA A 77 8.75 -5.28 11.06
CA ALA A 77 9.45 -4.74 12.22
C ALA A 77 10.26 -3.47 11.86
N TRP A 78 9.82 -2.72 10.84
CA TRP A 78 10.59 -1.65 10.20
C TRP A 78 11.15 -0.59 11.17
N ARG A 79 10.44 -0.31 12.27
CA ARG A 79 10.83 0.67 13.30
C ARG A 79 12.18 0.34 13.93
N GLU A 80 12.49 -0.95 14.09
CA GLU A 80 13.69 -1.49 14.73
C GLU A 80 14.84 -1.73 13.74
N THR A 81 14.74 -1.19 12.52
CA THR A 81 15.74 -1.42 11.48
C THR A 81 16.27 -0.11 10.88
N PRO A 82 17.53 -0.08 10.42
CA PRO A 82 18.13 1.09 9.78
C PRO A 82 17.91 1.13 8.26
N PHE A 83 17.13 0.21 7.69
CA PHE A 83 17.06 0.02 6.23
C PHE A 83 16.20 1.05 5.51
N PHE A 84 15.35 1.78 6.23
CA PHE A 84 14.35 2.69 5.68
C PHE A 84 14.72 4.15 5.96
N THR A 85 14.61 4.98 4.93
CA THR A 85 14.83 6.44 5.02
C THR A 85 13.76 7.12 5.89
N ASP A 86 14.02 8.34 6.35
CA ASP A 86 13.04 9.11 7.15
C ASP A 86 11.71 9.31 6.41
N ARG A 87 11.76 9.53 5.09
CA ARG A 87 10.57 9.62 4.23
C ARG A 87 9.79 8.31 4.20
N GLU A 88 10.48 7.16 4.05
CA GLU A 88 9.84 5.84 4.09
C GLU A 88 9.24 5.54 5.47
N ARG A 89 9.96 5.87 6.55
CA ARG A 89 9.50 5.70 7.94
C ARG A 89 8.25 6.50 8.22
N ALA A 90 8.19 7.76 7.77
CA ALA A 90 7.01 8.60 7.88
C ALA A 90 5.82 8.01 7.12
N ALA A 91 6.02 7.51 5.89
CA ALA A 91 4.97 6.86 5.13
C ALA A 91 4.48 5.55 5.77
N LEU A 92 5.37 4.73 6.31
CA LEU A 92 5.02 3.49 7.01
C LEU A 92 4.25 3.78 8.30
N ALA A 93 4.65 4.79 9.08
CA ALA A 93 3.90 5.24 10.25
C ALA A 93 2.51 5.76 9.88
N TRP A 94 2.42 6.58 8.82
CA TRP A 94 1.15 7.08 8.29
C TRP A 94 0.24 5.94 7.82
N ALA A 95 0.80 4.94 7.15
CA ALA A 95 0.09 3.75 6.68
C ALA A 95 -0.46 2.89 7.82
N GLU A 96 0.34 2.66 8.88
CA GLU A 96 -0.11 1.93 10.07
C GLU A 96 -1.27 2.66 10.76
N ALA A 97 -1.14 3.98 10.99
CA ALA A 97 -2.17 4.78 11.64
C ALA A 97 -3.48 4.81 10.84
N ASN A 98 -3.42 5.03 9.53
CA ASN A 98 -4.60 5.07 8.66
C ASN A 98 -5.22 3.68 8.39
N THR A 99 -4.47 2.60 8.61
CA THR A 99 -5.01 1.24 8.49
C THR A 99 -5.77 0.83 9.74
N LEU A 100 -5.23 1.17 10.92
CA LEU A 100 -5.81 0.77 12.20
C LEU A 100 -6.91 1.73 12.68
N LEU A 101 -6.71 3.04 12.51
CA LEU A 101 -7.61 4.12 12.93
C LEU A 101 -8.29 3.91 14.30
N PRO A 102 -7.58 3.48 15.37
CA PRO A 102 -8.22 3.17 16.64
C PRO A 102 -8.91 4.39 17.25
N ASN A 103 -8.32 5.58 17.10
CA ASN A 103 -8.85 6.87 17.56
C ASN A 103 -8.67 7.97 16.49
N GLY A 104 -8.53 7.60 15.21
CA GLY A 104 -8.07 8.51 14.16
C GLY A 104 -6.54 8.69 14.15
N VAL A 105 -6.07 9.75 13.50
CA VAL A 105 -4.64 10.08 13.41
C VAL A 105 -4.30 11.23 14.35
N GLU A 106 -3.29 11.04 15.19
CA GLU A 106 -2.81 12.06 16.13
C GLU A 106 -2.14 13.23 15.42
N GLN A 107 -2.32 14.44 15.94
CA GLN A 107 -1.74 15.66 15.38
C GLN A 107 -0.21 15.59 15.29
N ALA A 108 0.44 15.02 16.31
CA ALA A 108 1.91 14.87 16.33
C ALA A 108 2.42 14.04 15.15
N LEU A 109 1.73 12.94 14.79
CA LEU A 109 2.08 12.14 13.63
C LEU A 109 1.83 12.90 12.33
N PHE A 110 0.72 13.65 12.24
CA PHE A 110 0.46 14.50 11.07
C PHE A 110 1.59 15.53 10.87
N ASP A 111 2.01 16.21 11.94
CA ASP A 111 3.08 17.20 11.89
C ASP A 111 4.43 16.58 11.50
N GLU A 112 4.75 15.38 12.00
CA GLU A 112 5.95 14.63 11.63
C GLU A 112 5.94 14.27 10.13
N VAL A 113 4.84 13.71 9.63
CA VAL A 113 4.73 13.27 8.23
C VAL A 113 4.75 14.48 7.29
N ARG A 114 4.20 15.63 7.69
CA ARG A 114 4.25 16.87 6.89
C ARG A 114 5.66 17.43 6.69
N GLN A 115 6.64 17.04 7.52
CA GLN A 115 8.04 17.39 7.28
C GLN A 115 8.62 16.63 6.07
N GLN A 116 8.05 15.47 5.73
CA GLN A 116 8.55 14.60 4.66
C GLN A 116 7.75 14.74 3.36
N PHE A 117 6.46 15.08 3.40
CA PHE A 117 5.57 15.08 2.23
C PHE A 117 4.84 16.41 2.08
N SER A 118 4.71 16.93 0.85
CA SER A 118 3.82 18.05 0.54
C SER A 118 2.35 17.67 0.78
N GLU A 119 1.44 18.65 0.76
CA GLU A 119 0.00 18.38 0.94
C GLU A 119 -0.55 17.49 -0.18
N ALA A 120 -0.13 17.72 -1.42
CA ALA A 120 -0.53 16.90 -2.56
C ALA A 120 0.03 15.47 -2.43
N GLN A 121 1.31 15.33 -2.05
CA GLN A 121 1.93 14.02 -1.82
C GLN A 121 1.25 13.26 -0.67
N LEU A 122 0.98 13.91 0.45
CA LEU A 122 0.31 13.28 1.60
C LEU A 122 -1.14 12.88 1.26
N THR A 123 -1.82 13.67 0.45
CA THR A 123 -3.15 13.32 -0.09
C THR A 123 -3.07 12.06 -0.95
N ASN A 124 -2.10 12.00 -1.88
CA ASN A 124 -1.86 10.84 -2.73
C ASN A 124 -1.45 9.59 -1.94
N LEU A 125 -0.61 9.74 -0.92
CA LEU A 125 -0.24 8.66 -0.01
C LEU A 125 -1.46 8.13 0.74
N THR A 126 -2.32 9.03 1.23
CA THR A 126 -3.55 8.65 1.94
C THR A 126 -4.51 7.91 1.00
N LEU A 127 -4.66 8.37 -0.24
CA LEU A 127 -5.43 7.67 -1.27
C LEU A 127 -4.88 6.27 -1.55
N ALA A 128 -3.55 6.13 -1.65
CA ALA A 128 -2.92 4.83 -1.84
C ALA A 128 -3.22 3.87 -0.67
N ILE A 129 -3.11 4.35 0.57
CA ILE A 129 -3.41 3.57 1.78
C ILE A 129 -4.88 3.15 1.81
N ALA A 130 -5.80 4.06 1.47
CA ALA A 130 -7.23 3.76 1.38
C ALA A 130 -7.51 2.71 0.30
N THR A 131 -6.86 2.85 -0.87
CA THR A 131 -7.01 1.93 -2.01
C THR A 131 -6.54 0.52 -1.66
N ILE A 132 -5.36 0.37 -1.05
CA ILE A 132 -4.89 -0.97 -0.63
C ILE A 132 -5.72 -1.54 0.52
N ASN A 133 -6.20 -0.71 1.44
CA ASN A 133 -7.16 -1.15 2.46
C ASN A 133 -8.45 -1.70 1.84
N ALA A 134 -8.97 -1.06 0.79
CA ALA A 134 -10.11 -1.56 0.05
C ALA A 134 -9.78 -2.88 -0.66
N TRP A 135 -8.66 -2.99 -1.38
CA TRP A 135 -8.23 -4.25 -1.99
C TRP A 135 -8.05 -5.38 -0.99
N ASN A 136 -7.49 -5.10 0.19
CA ASN A 136 -7.35 -6.09 1.24
C ASN A 136 -8.71 -6.63 1.70
N ARG A 137 -9.76 -5.79 1.76
CA ARG A 137 -11.13 -6.22 2.09
C ARG A 137 -11.69 -7.17 1.03
N PHE A 138 -11.47 -6.89 -0.26
CA PHE A 138 -11.81 -7.83 -1.34
C PHE A 138 -11.01 -9.13 -1.23
N GLY A 139 -9.69 -9.03 -1.02
CA GLY A 139 -8.79 -10.18 -0.92
C GLY A 139 -9.12 -11.10 0.26
N VAL A 140 -9.37 -10.57 1.45
CA VAL A 140 -9.72 -11.37 2.62
C VAL A 140 -11.14 -11.94 2.52
N SER A 141 -12.10 -11.15 2.02
CA SER A 141 -13.50 -11.59 1.93
C SER A 141 -13.69 -12.68 0.88
N PHE A 142 -13.09 -12.53 -0.30
CA PHE A 142 -13.31 -13.42 -1.44
C PHE A 142 -12.16 -14.42 -1.68
N ALA A 143 -11.08 -14.34 -0.90
CA ALA A 143 -9.98 -15.30 -0.84
C ALA A 143 -9.42 -15.73 -2.21
N PRO A 144 -9.07 -14.80 -3.13
CA PRO A 144 -8.36 -15.16 -4.36
C PRO A 144 -7.07 -15.92 -4.01
N VAL A 145 -6.70 -16.87 -4.86
CA VAL A 145 -5.56 -17.77 -4.59
C VAL A 145 -4.26 -17.01 -4.88
N PRO A 146 -3.33 -16.84 -3.91
CA PRO A 146 -2.02 -16.25 -4.17
C PRO A 146 -1.16 -17.18 -5.03
N GLY A 147 -0.11 -16.64 -5.64
CA GLY A 147 0.92 -17.40 -6.34
C GLY A 147 0.85 -17.34 -7.86
N SER A 148 -0.34 -17.11 -8.44
CA SER A 148 -0.52 -17.06 -9.90
C SER A 148 -0.17 -15.71 -10.54
N TYR A 149 -0.11 -14.63 -9.74
CA TYR A 149 0.26 -13.31 -10.24
C TYR A 149 1.71 -13.28 -10.73
N GLN A 150 1.94 -12.63 -11.87
CA GLN A 150 3.25 -12.33 -12.43
C GLN A 150 3.35 -10.82 -12.63
N PRO A 151 4.44 -10.17 -12.16
CA PRO A 151 4.66 -8.75 -12.40
C PRO A 151 4.86 -8.51 -13.91
N ALA A 152 4.51 -7.31 -14.36
CA ALA A 152 4.64 -6.87 -15.75
C ALA A 152 6.08 -6.48 -16.12
#